data_AF-A0A2M8B3S2-F1
#
_entry.id   AF-A0A2M8B3S2-F1
#
_cell.length_a   1.000
_cell.length_b   1.000
_cell.length_c   1.000
_cell.angle_alpha   90.00
_cell.angle_beta   90.00
_cell.angle_gamma   90.00
#
_symmetry.space_group_name_H-M   'P 1'
#
loop_
_entity.id
_entity.type
_entity.pdbx_description
1 polymer ?
#
loop_
_entity_poly.entity_id
_entity_poly.type
_entity_poly.pdbx_seq_one_letter_code
_entity_poly.pdbx_strand_id
1 'polypeptide(L)' 'MFRIIPRDQEFFVLFRKASENIIEGAERLKDLLEQFDNLKDRVRAIEEVEHKGDSLTHEIIKKLNTSFVTP' A
#
# COMPACT_ATOMS: atom_id res chain seq x y z
N MET A 1 -16.77 -19.63 -25.57
CA MET A 1 -17.60 -18.63 -24.86
C MET A 1 -16.74 -17.40 -24.64
N PHE A 2 -16.87 -16.37 -25.48
CA PHE A 2 -16.07 -15.15 -25.36
C PHE A 2 -16.52 -14.37 -24.13
N ARG A 3 -15.59 -14.15 -23.20
CA ARG A 3 -15.82 -13.41 -21.96
C ARG A 3 -15.47 -11.95 -22.25
N ILE A 4 -16.50 -11.16 -22.56
CA ILE A 4 -16.39 -9.79 -23.09
C ILE A 4 -16.14 -8.74 -21.98
N ILE A 5 -16.04 -9.16 -20.71
CA ILE A 5 -15.71 -8.25 -19.61
C ILE A 5 -14.31 -8.58 -19.09
N PRO A 6 -13.30 -7.73 -19.37
CA PRO A 6 -12.01 -7.80 -18.70
C PRO A 6 -12.27 -7.66 -17.19
N ARG A 7 -11.90 -8.67 -16.40
CA ARG A 7 -11.80 -8.47 -14.95
C ARG A 7 -10.52 -7.68 -14.74
N ASP A 8 -10.67 -6.42 -14.35
CA ASP A 8 -9.55 -5.54 -14.07
C ASP A 8 -8.84 -6.04 -12.79
N GLN A 9 -7.87 -6.96 -12.96
CA GLN A 9 -7.11 -7.55 -11.85
C GLN A 9 -6.18 -6.54 -11.19
N GLU A 10 -6.08 -5.33 -11.72
CA GLU A 10 -5.23 -4.26 -11.19
C GLU A 10 -5.59 -3.88 -9.76
N PHE A 11 -6.86 -3.93 -9.36
CA PHE A 11 -7.23 -3.68 -7.96
C PHE A 11 -6.58 -4.69 -7.01
N PHE A 12 -6.53 -5.98 -7.37
CA PHE A 12 -5.88 -6.99 -6.53
C PHE A 12 -4.37 -6.78 -6.45
N VAL A 13 -3.74 -6.26 -7.52
CA VAL A 13 -2.33 -5.86 -7.49
C VAL A 13 -2.12 -4.67 -6.55
N LEU A 14 -2.97 -3.64 -6.64
CA LEU A 14 -2.90 -2.47 -5.77
C LEU A 14 -3.14 -2.84 -4.30
N PHE A 15 -4.13 -3.69 -4.01
CA PHE A 15 -4.40 -4.16 -2.65
C PHE A 15 -3.26 -5.02 -2.10
N ARG A 16 -2.61 -5.84 -2.94
CA ARG A 16 -1.42 -6.58 -2.53
C ARG A 16 -0.29 -5.62 -2.14
N LYS A 17 0.02 -4.63 -2.98
CA LYS A 17 1.01 -3.60 -2.67
C LYS A 17 0.70 -2.83 -1.39
N ALA A 18 -0.56 -2.46 -1.19
CA ALA A 18 -1.01 -1.81 0.05
C ALA A 18 -0.80 -2.71 1.28
N SER A 19 -1.09 -4.01 1.15
CA SER A 19 -0.88 -4.99 2.22
C SER A 19 0.61 -5.17 2.53
N GLU A 20 1.47 -5.24 1.51
CA GLU A 20 2.93 -5.29 1.66
C GLU A 20 3.46 -4.03 2.38
N ASN A 21 2.95 -2.84 2.03
CA ASN A 21 3.31 -1.58 2.69
C ASN A 21 2.88 -1.55 4.16
N ILE A 22 1.71 -2.09 4.49
CA ILE A 22 1.24 -2.21 5.89
C ILE A 22 2.15 -3.13 6.69
N ILE A 23 2.55 -4.28 6.12
CA ILE A 23 3.46 -5.22 6.77
C ILE A 23 4.82 -4.55 7.01
N GLU A 24 5.38 -3.87 6.00
CA GLU A 24 6.64 -3.12 6.16
C GLU A 24 6.52 -2.09 7.29
N GLY A 25 5.44 -1.30 7.33
CA GLY A 25 5.22 -0.31 8.38
C GLY A 25 5.14 -0.93 9.78
N ALA A 26 4.45 -2.07 9.90
CA ALA A 26 4.35 -2.80 11.16
C ALA A 26 5.71 -3.35 11.62
N GLU A 27 6.52 -3.88 10.70
CA GLU A 27 7.88 -4.35 11.00
C GLU A 27 8.78 -3.19 11.44
N ARG A 28 8.75 -2.04 10.75
CA ARG A 28 9.53 -0.86 11.14
C ARG A 28 9.12 -0.32 12.51
N LEU A 29 7.82 -0.28 12.80
CA LEU A 29 7.32 0.13 14.11
C LEU A 29 7.76 -0.85 15.20
N LYS A 30 7.66 -2.16 14.94
CA LYS A 30 8.15 -3.17 15.87
C LYS A 30 9.65 -2.98 16.16
N ASP A 31 10.47 -2.80 15.13
CA ASP A 31 11.90 -2.57 15.26
C ASP A 31 12.22 -1.31 16.09
N LEU A 32 11.46 -0.23 15.90
CA LEU A 32 11.59 1.00 16.69
C LEU A 32 11.31 0.77 18.19
N LEU A 33 10.31 -0.07 18.50
CA LEU A 33 9.90 -0.37 19.86
C LEU A 33 10.85 -1.36 20.55
N GLU A 34 11.41 -2.32 19.81
CA GLU A 34 12.38 -3.29 20.34
C GLU A 34 13.80 -2.72 20.46
N GLN A 35 14.17 -1.79 19.59
CA GLN A 35 15.51 -1.20 19.52
C GLN A 35 15.42 0.33 19.55
N PHE A 36 15.68 0.90 20.73
CA PHE A 36 15.55 2.34 20.97
C PHE A 36 16.82 3.15 20.61
N ASP A 37 17.55 2.69 19.60
CA ASP A 37 18.71 3.36 19.02
C ASP A 37 18.33 4.04 17.69
N ASN A 38 19.14 5.03 17.26
CA ASN A 38 18.97 5.67 15.94
C ASN A 38 17.53 6.17 15.65
N LEU A 39 16.84 6.64 16.70
CA LEU A 39 15.41 6.98 16.69
C LEU A 39 14.99 7.84 15.49
N LYS A 40 15.80 8.86 15.18
CA LYS A 40 15.51 9.79 14.08
C LYS A 40 15.42 9.10 12.72
N ASP A 41 16.35 8.20 12.43
CA ASP A 41 16.38 7.50 11.14
C ASP A 41 15.30 6.41 11.08
N ARG A 42 15.02 5.74 12.20
CA ARG A 42 13.92 4.78 12.30
C ARG A 42 12.55 5.44 12.11
N VAL A 43 12.32 6.60 12.72
CA VAL A 43 11.09 7.39 12.51
C VAL A 43 10.97 7.84 11.06
N ARG A 44 12.06 8.34 10.45
CA ARG A 44 12.07 8.72 9.04
C ARG A 44 11.69 7.54 8.12
N ALA A 45 12.20 6.34 8.39
CA ALA A 45 11.84 5.15 7.62
C ALA A 45 10.33 4.83 7.72
N ILE A 46 9.70 5.06 8.87
CA ILE A 46 8.25 4.91 9.04
C ILE A 46 7.49 5.98 8.26
N GLU A 47 7.94 7.25 8.28
CA GLU A 47 7.36 8.33 7.48
C GLU A 47 7.43 8.03 5.97
N GLU A 48 8.52 7.44 5.49
CA GLU A 48 8.64 7.02 4.09
C GLU A 48 7.63 5.92 3.72
N VAL A 49 7.37 4.97 4.62
CA VAL A 49 6.34 3.93 4.42
C VAL A 49 4.94 4.53 4.44
N GLU A 50 4.69 5.55 5.27
CA GLU A 50 3.42 6.29 5.29
C GLU A 50 3.16 6.98 3.95
N HIS A 51 4.15 7.72 3.43
CA HIS A 51 4.02 8.43 2.14
C HIS A 51 3.78 7.49 0.96
N LYS A 52 4.40 6.30 0.97
CA LYS A 52 4.12 5.24 -0.01
C LYS A 52 2.67 4.74 0.14
N GLY A 53 2.20 4.56 1.37
CA GLY A 53 0.83 4.15 1.67
C GLY A 53 -0.22 5.15 1.19
N ASP A 54 0.02 6.46 1.37
CA ASP A 54 -0.84 7.52 0.86
C ASP A 54 -0.90 7.51 -0.68
N SER A 55 0.26 7.35 -1.33
CA SER A 55 0.34 7.24 -2.79
C SER A 55 -0.47 6.05 -3.32
N LEU A 56 -0.35 4.87 -2.69
CA LEU A 56 -1.14 3.68 -3.05
C LEU A 56 -2.64 3.90 -2.84
N THR A 57 -3.02 4.57 -1.75
CA THR A 57 -4.42 4.92 -1.48
C THR A 57 -4.97 5.85 -2.57
N HIS A 58 -4.20 6.87 -2.94
CA HIS A 58 -4.56 7.76 -4.02
C HIS A 58 -4.74 7.02 -5.36
N GLU A 59 -3.83 6.10 -5.69
CA GLU A 59 -3.93 5.26 -6.89
C GLU A 59 -5.19 4.39 -6.89
N ILE A 60 -5.50 3.73 -5.77
CA ILE A 60 -6.70 2.91 -5.61
C ILE A 60 -7.96 3.73 -5.83
N ILE A 61 -8.06 4.91 -5.19
CA ILE A 61 -9.24 5.79 -5.31
C ILE A 61 -9.36 6.34 -6.74
N LYS A 62 -8.25 6.73 -7.36
CA LYS A 62 -8.25 7.18 -8.75
C LYS A 62 -8.72 6.07 -9.69
N LYS A 63 -8.25 4.84 -9.50
CA LYS A 63 -8.67 3.68 -10.29
C LYS A 63 -10.15 3.36 -10.06
N LEU A 64 -10.63 3.43 -8.82
CA LEU A 64 -12.04 3.28 -8.47
C LEU A 64 -12.92 4.27 -9.24
N ASN A 65 -12.55 5.56 -9.20
CA ASN A 65 -13.32 6.63 -9.85
C ASN A 65 -13.29 6.58 -11.39
N THR A 66 -12.30 5.88 -11.97
CA THR A 66 -12.13 5.76 -13.43
C THR A 66 -12.55 4.39 -13.98
N SER A 67 -12.96 3.45 -13.11
CA SER A 67 -13.42 2.13 -13.54
C SER A 67 -14.93 2.09 -13.71
N PHE A 68 -15.39 1.61 -14.88
CA PHE A 68 -16.81 1.41 -15.19
C PHE A 68 -17.38 0.14 -14.52
N VAL A 69 -16.53 -0.83 -14.20
CA VAL A 69 -16.87 -2.07 -13.46
C VAL A 69 -15.78 -2.30 -12.42
N THR A 70 -16.13 -2.16 -11.15
CA THR A 70 -15.29 -2.60 -10.03
C THR A 70 -15.31 -4.14 -9.95
N PRO A 71 -14.16 -4.80 -9.72
CA PRO A 71 -14.09 -6.26 -9.69
C PRO A 71 -14.93 -6.92 -8.60
#